data_AF-A0A369SHJ9-F1
#
_entry.id   AF-A0A369SHJ9-F1
#
_cell.length_a   1.000
_cell.length_b   1.000
_cell.length_c   1.000
_cell.angle_alpha   90.00
_cell.angle_beta   90.00
_cell.angle_gamma   90.00
#
_symmetry.space_group_name_H-M   'P 1'
#
loop_
_entity.id
_entity.type
_entity.pdbx_description
1 polymer ?
#
loop_
_entity_poly.entity_id
_entity_poly.type
_entity_poly.pdbx_seq_one_letter_code
_entity_poly.pdbx_strand_id
1 'polypeptide(L)'
;MAERKRIGYIKRIESFSAAHRLHSPFFTDEENRALYGKCNHENGHGHNYKLEVTLKGEIDLKTGMVMNIADLKVIINEVIMKQLDHKNLDKDVPYFANYPSTAENIAVYIWDCLIEHLPILYEVLLYETDKNVAIYRGETNN
;
A
#
# COMPACT_ATOMS: atom_id res chain seq x y z
N MET A 1 -15.71 -9.71 -37.96
CA MET A 1 -14.78 -10.41 -37.05
C MET A 1 -14.96 -9.81 -35.67
N ALA A 2 -15.20 -10.61 -34.63
CA ALA A 2 -15.30 -10.06 -33.28
C ALA A 2 -13.96 -9.39 -32.93
N GLU A 3 -14.02 -8.12 -32.53
CA GLU A 3 -12.84 -7.30 -32.30
C GLU A 3 -12.05 -7.86 -31.10
N ARG A 4 -10.76 -8.18 -31.31
CA ARG A 4 -9.94 -8.80 -30.27
C ARG A 4 -9.62 -7.77 -29.19
N LYS A 5 -10.34 -7.84 -28.08
CA LYS A 5 -10.06 -7.02 -26.90
C LYS A 5 -8.66 -7.30 -26.37
N ARG A 6 -7.89 -6.22 -26.13
CA ARG A 6 -6.52 -6.28 -25.59
C ARG A 6 -6.57 -5.97 -24.09
N ILE A 7 -5.76 -6.68 -23.31
CA ILE A 7 -5.58 -6.39 -21.88
C ILE A 7 -4.34 -5.53 -21.71
N GLY A 8 -4.47 -4.44 -20.96
CA GLY A 8 -3.38 -3.54 -20.61
C GLY A 8 -3.13 -3.52 -19.09
N TYR A 9 -1.96 -3.00 -18.73
CA TYR A 9 -1.60 -2.70 -17.35
C TYR A 9 -1.22 -1.22 -17.29
N ILE A 10 -1.73 -0.50 -16.30
CA ILE A 10 -1.31 0.86 -16.00
C ILE A 10 -0.83 0.93 -14.57
N LYS A 11 0.15 1.78 -14.30
CA LYS A 11 0.74 1.96 -12.98
C LYS A 11 0.81 3.44 -12.66
N ARG A 12 0.37 3.81 -11.45
CA ARG A 12 0.58 5.13 -10.87
C ARG A 12 1.52 5.00 -9.68
N ILE A 13 2.50 5.90 -9.62
CA ILE A 13 3.48 5.97 -8.55
C ILE A 13 3.23 7.24 -7.76
N GLU A 14 3.19 7.12 -6.44
CA GLU A 14 3.07 8.23 -5.49
C GLU A 14 4.06 8.00 -4.33
N SER A 15 4.29 9.04 -3.53
CA SER A 15 5.12 8.96 -2.32
C SER A 15 4.41 9.59 -1.15
N PHE A 16 4.64 9.04 0.05
CA PHE A 16 4.17 9.62 1.30
C PHE A 16 5.23 9.45 2.38
N SER A 17 5.27 10.39 3.31
CA SER A 17 6.20 10.36 4.45
C SER A 17 5.43 9.96 5.71
N ALA A 18 5.85 8.90 6.39
CA ALA A 18 5.20 8.47 7.63
C ALA A 18 6.22 7.98 8.67
N ALA A 19 5.86 8.16 9.94
CA ALA A 19 6.60 7.63 11.08
C ALA A 19 5.90 6.38 11.62
N HIS A 20 6.67 5.46 12.21
CA HIS A 20 6.14 4.25 12.83
C HIS A 20 7.12 3.60 13.82
N ARG A 21 6.65 2.59 14.54
CA ARG A 21 7.42 1.71 15.42
C ARG A 21 6.93 0.29 15.25
N LEU A 22 7.81 -0.61 14.81
CA LEU A 22 7.48 -2.03 14.76
C LEU A 22 7.40 -2.59 16.17
N HIS A 23 6.18 -2.86 16.63
CA HIS A 23 5.89 -3.43 17.94
C HIS A 23 4.61 -4.26 17.87
N SER A 24 4.69 -5.51 18.29
CA SER A 24 3.55 -6.42 18.37
C SER A 24 2.95 -6.37 19.77
N PRO A 25 1.61 -6.18 19.90
CA PRO A 25 0.93 -6.22 21.19
C PRO A 25 0.86 -7.63 21.78
N PHE A 26 1.21 -8.66 21.00
CA PHE A 26 1.20 -10.07 21.42
C PHE A 26 2.54 -10.54 22.00
N PHE A 27 3.56 -9.68 21.99
CA PHE A 27 4.90 -9.99 22.48
C PHE A 27 5.25 -9.10 23.67
N THR A 28 6.09 -9.63 24.55
CA THR A 28 6.74 -8.84 25.59
C THR A 28 7.69 -7.79 24.98
N ASP A 29 8.13 -6.82 25.79
CA ASP A 29 9.09 -5.81 25.35
C ASP A 29 10.45 -6.42 24.95
N GLU A 30 10.88 -7.50 25.63
CA GLU A 30 12.12 -8.18 25.31
C GLU A 30 12.04 -8.92 23.97
N GLU A 31 10.95 -9.65 23.74
CA GLU A 31 10.68 -10.33 22.47
C GLU A 31 10.59 -9.32 21.31
N ASN A 32 9.88 -8.20 21.51
CA ASN A 32 9.79 -7.13 20.51
C ASN A 32 11.16 -6.53 20.19
N ARG A 33 11.98 -6.24 21.20
CA ARG A 33 13.33 -5.70 21.00
C ARG A 33 14.24 -6.71 20.31
N ALA A 34 14.15 -7.99 20.66
CA ALA A 34 14.93 -9.05 20.05
C ALA A 34 14.55 -9.28 18.58
N LEU A 35 13.24 -9.24 18.26
CA LEU A 35 12.72 -9.49 16.91
C LEU A 35 12.94 -8.29 15.97
N TYR A 36 12.48 -7.11 16.37
CA TYR A 36 12.45 -5.93 15.50
C TYR A 36 13.69 -5.04 15.65
N GLY A 37 14.52 -5.26 16.68
CA GLY A 37 15.78 -4.56 16.87
C GLY A 37 15.63 -3.04 16.84
N LYS A 38 16.39 -2.37 15.97
CA LYS A 38 16.37 -0.90 15.84
C LYS A 38 15.00 -0.35 15.44
N CYS A 39 14.19 -1.13 14.72
CA CYS A 39 12.85 -0.70 14.29
C CYS A 39 11.84 -0.64 15.45
N ASN A 40 12.16 -1.21 16.62
CA ASN A 40 11.33 -1.13 17.84
C ASN A 40 11.67 0.07 18.74
N HIS A 41 12.53 1.00 18.31
CA HIS A 41 12.87 2.20 19.09
C HIS A 41 11.60 2.90 19.63
N GLU A 42 11.58 3.23 20.93
CA GLU A 42 10.39 3.69 21.65
C GLU A 42 9.77 4.96 21.06
N ASN A 43 10.61 5.87 20.54
CA ASN A 43 10.17 7.10 19.88
C ASN A 43 9.92 6.92 18.38
N GLY A 44 9.98 5.68 17.89
CA GLY A 44 9.79 5.33 16.48
C GLY A 44 10.95 5.77 15.59
N HIS A 45 10.69 5.67 14.29
CA HIS A 45 11.48 6.17 13.17
C HIS A 45 10.51 6.49 12.01
N GLY A 46 11.00 6.82 10.82
CA GLY A 46 10.11 7.06 9.69
C GLY A 46 10.80 6.87 8.35
N HIS A 47 9.97 6.87 7.30
CA HIS A 47 10.39 6.60 5.93
C HIS A 47 9.67 7.51 4.95
N ASN A 48 10.30 7.68 3.79
CA ASN A 48 9.65 8.21 2.59
C ASN A 48 9.23 7.01 1.75
N TYR A 49 8.01 6.54 1.97
CA TYR A 49 7.48 5.40 1.24
C TYR A 49 7.24 5.78 -0.21
N LYS A 50 7.52 4.83 -1.13
CA LYS A 50 7.10 4.92 -2.52
C LYS A 50 6.06 3.84 -2.78
N LEU A 51 4.86 4.25 -3.18
CA LEU A 51 3.74 3.39 -3.48
C LEU A 51 3.55 3.29 -4.99
N GLU A 52 3.49 2.07 -5.50
CA GLU A 52 3.10 1.77 -6.88
C GLU A 52 1.79 0.99 -6.89
N VAL A 53 0.76 1.57 -7.52
CA VAL A 53 -0.56 0.95 -7.69
C VAL A 53 -0.72 0.57 -9.15
N THR A 54 -0.92 -0.72 -9.41
CA THR A 54 -1.09 -1.27 -10.76
C THR A 54 -2.52 -1.75 -10.97
N LEU A 55 -3.13 -1.32 -12.08
CA LEU A 55 -4.43 -1.83 -12.54
C LEU A 55 -4.24 -2.73 -13.76
N LYS A 56 -5.10 -3.73 -13.90
CA LYS A 56 -5.16 -4.64 -15.06
C LYS A 56 -6.58 -4.68 -15.61
N GLY A 57 -6.75 -4.33 -16.89
CA GLY A 57 -8.07 -4.32 -17.50
C GLY A 57 -8.06 -4.30 -19.03
N GLU A 58 -9.24 -4.33 -19.62
CA GLU A 58 -9.41 -4.16 -21.06
C GLU A 58 -9.00 -2.75 -21.48
N ILE A 59 -8.30 -2.63 -22.62
CA ILE A 59 -8.03 -1.33 -23.24
C ILE A 59 -9.28 -0.92 -24.00
N ASP A 60 -9.93 0.15 -23.55
CA ASP A 60 -11.12 0.69 -24.21
C ASP A 60 -10.78 1.13 -25.64
N LEU A 61 -11.58 0.70 -26.61
CA LEU A 61 -11.30 0.88 -28.03
C LEU A 61 -11.45 2.34 -28.49
N LYS A 62 -12.23 3.15 -27.78
CA LYS A 62 -12.49 4.54 -28.16
C LYS A 62 -11.45 5.49 -27.56
N THR A 63 -11.06 5.24 -26.32
CA THR A 63 -10.17 6.10 -25.54
C THR A 63 -8.72 5.60 -25.52
N GLY A 64 -8.49 4.31 -25.76
CA GLY A 64 -7.17 3.68 -25.66
C GLY A 64 -6.69 3.48 -24.23
N MET A 65 -7.56 3.60 -23.23
CA MET A 65 -7.20 3.56 -21.80
C MET A 65 -7.72 2.29 -21.12
N VAL A 66 -6.98 1.80 -20.12
CA VAL A 66 -7.52 0.84 -19.13
C VAL A 66 -8.39 1.60 -18.12
N MET A 67 -7.89 2.74 -17.67
CA MET A 67 -8.57 3.74 -16.86
C MET A 67 -7.90 5.09 -17.12
N ASN A 68 -8.64 6.18 -16.99
CA ASN A 68 -8.05 7.50 -16.98
C ASN A 68 -7.11 7.67 -15.77
N ILE A 69 -5.83 7.95 -16.03
CA ILE A 69 -4.82 8.03 -14.97
C ILE A 69 -5.04 9.21 -14.01
N ALA A 70 -5.76 10.25 -14.45
CA ALA A 70 -6.15 11.36 -13.59
C ALA A 70 -7.14 10.91 -12.50
N ASP A 71 -8.07 10.03 -12.86
CA ASP A 71 -9.06 9.49 -11.91
C ASP A 71 -8.37 8.54 -10.91
N LEU A 72 -7.43 7.71 -11.38
CA LEU A 72 -6.59 6.88 -10.51
C LEU A 72 -5.80 7.73 -9.50
N LYS A 73 -5.22 8.85 -9.95
CA LYS A 73 -4.54 9.78 -9.04
C LYS A 73 -5.49 10.33 -7.97
N VAL A 74 -6.70 10.76 -8.34
CA VAL A 74 -7.67 11.30 -7.38
C VAL A 74 -8.03 10.23 -6.35
N ILE A 75 -8.33 9.01 -6.79
CA ILE A 75 -8.69 7.90 -5.89
C ILE A 75 -7.54 7.58 -4.92
N ILE A 76 -6.31 7.44 -5.40
CA ILE A 76 -5.15 7.18 -4.53
C ILE A 76 -4.96 8.32 -3.50
N ASN A 77 -5.16 9.57 -3.90
CA ASN A 77 -5.03 10.70 -2.98
C ASN A 77 -6.11 10.69 -1.89
N GLU A 78 -7.37 10.50 -2.27
CA GLU A 78 -8.51 10.49 -1.35
C GLU A 78 -8.45 9.29 -0.40
N VAL A 79 -8.12 8.12 -0.91
CA VAL A 79 -8.17 6.86 -0.17
C VAL A 79 -6.90 6.61 0.63
N ILE A 80 -5.73 6.97 0.12
CA ILE A 80 -4.44 6.58 0.74
C ILE A 80 -3.68 7.80 1.25
N MET A 81 -3.41 8.80 0.39
CA MET A 81 -2.51 9.90 0.78
C MET A 81 -3.04 10.69 1.97
N LYS A 82 -4.35 10.99 2.02
CA LYS A 82 -4.96 11.67 3.17
C LYS A 82 -4.85 10.90 4.49
N GLN A 83 -4.77 9.57 4.41
CA GLN A 83 -4.73 8.70 5.58
C GLN A 83 -3.31 8.44 6.06
N LEU A 84 -2.32 8.42 5.16
CA LEU A 84 -0.96 7.98 5.48
C LEU A 84 0.10 9.08 5.42
N ASP A 85 -0.08 10.12 4.61
CA ASP A 85 0.95 11.14 4.42
C ASP A 85 1.05 12.09 5.62
N HIS A 86 2.29 12.34 6.05
CA HIS A 86 2.64 13.11 7.23
C HIS A 86 1.97 12.60 8.52
N LYS A 87 1.79 11.28 8.65
CA LYS A 87 1.20 10.62 9.82
C LYS A 87 2.19 9.77 10.60
N ASN A 88 1.85 9.48 11.85
CA ASN A 88 2.36 8.34 12.56
C ASN A 88 1.42 7.15 12.36
N LEU A 89 1.88 6.08 11.71
CA LEU A 89 1.03 4.94 11.33
C LEU A 89 0.35 4.31 12.56
N ASP A 90 1.11 4.03 13.61
CA ASP A 90 0.60 3.31 14.79
C ASP A 90 -0.33 4.15 15.67
N LYS A 91 -0.28 5.49 15.54
CA LYS A 91 -1.04 6.42 16.39
C LYS A 91 -2.21 7.08 15.67
N ASP A 92 -2.06 7.39 14.40
CA ASP A 92 -3.02 8.19 13.63
C ASP A 92 -3.91 7.34 12.71
N VAL A 93 -3.55 6.08 12.46
CA VAL A 93 -4.28 5.19 11.56
C VAL A 93 -4.84 4.00 12.37
N PRO A 94 -6.16 3.96 12.63
CA PRO A 94 -6.76 2.98 13.54
C PRO A 94 -6.47 1.51 13.23
N TYR A 95 -6.22 1.17 11.96
CA TYR A 95 -5.84 -0.18 11.54
C TYR A 95 -4.59 -0.69 12.28
N PHE A 96 -3.55 0.13 12.40
CA PHE A 96 -2.27 -0.29 13.00
C PHE A 96 -2.29 -0.34 14.53
N ALA A 97 -3.42 -0.02 15.18
CA ALA A 97 -3.59 -0.30 16.61
C ALA A 97 -3.57 -1.80 16.92
N ASN A 98 -3.94 -2.64 15.95
CA ASN A 98 -4.07 -4.10 16.12
C ASN A 98 -3.02 -4.90 15.34
N TYR A 99 -2.28 -4.27 14.44
CA TYR A 99 -1.33 -4.93 13.54
C TYR A 99 -0.01 -4.14 13.50
N PRO A 100 1.16 -4.81 13.61
CA PRO A 100 2.45 -4.14 13.43
C PRO A 100 2.52 -3.49 12.05
N SER A 101 3.01 -2.25 11.99
CA SER A 101 3.13 -1.44 10.76
C SER A 101 4.26 -1.89 9.82
N THR A 102 4.44 -3.19 9.59
CA THR A 102 5.44 -3.68 8.64
C THR A 102 5.07 -3.29 7.20
N ALA A 103 6.05 -3.27 6.29
CA ALA A 103 5.80 -2.95 4.88
C ALA A 103 4.73 -3.86 4.25
N GLU A 104 4.69 -5.13 4.65
CA GLU A 104 3.68 -6.11 4.23
C GLU A 104 2.28 -5.71 4.72
N ASN A 105 2.11 -5.43 6.00
CA ASN A 105 0.80 -5.03 6.55
C ASN A 105 0.34 -3.67 6.01
N ILE A 106 1.26 -2.75 5.70
CA ILE A 106 0.92 -1.50 5.02
C ILE A 106 0.45 -1.79 3.59
N ALA A 107 1.11 -2.69 2.85
CA ALA A 107 0.67 -3.06 1.50
C ALA A 107 -0.72 -3.73 1.51
N VAL A 108 -1.02 -4.58 2.50
CA VAL A 108 -2.36 -5.17 2.72
C VAL A 108 -3.39 -4.09 3.04
N TYR A 109 -3.10 -3.20 3.99
CA TYR A 109 -3.99 -2.10 4.34
C TYR A 109 -4.35 -1.22 3.12
N ILE A 110 -3.33 -0.85 2.34
CA ILE A 110 -3.51 -0.06 1.12
C ILE A 110 -4.38 -0.81 0.10
N TRP A 111 -4.14 -2.11 -0.07
CA TRP A 111 -4.95 -2.95 -0.95
C TRP A 111 -6.41 -2.98 -0.51
N ASP A 112 -6.67 -3.27 0.76
CA ASP A 112 -8.03 -3.39 1.30
C ASP A 112 -8.80 -2.08 1.15
N CYS A 113 -8.13 -0.94 1.34
CA CYS A 113 -8.74 0.38 1.11
C CYS A 113 -9.01 0.65 -0.38
N LEU A 114 -8.11 0.24 -1.28
CA LEU A 114 -8.22 0.56 -2.72
C LEU A 114 -9.15 -0.38 -3.48
N ILE A 115 -9.23 -1.66 -3.13
CA ILE A 115 -9.98 -2.68 -3.90
C ILE A 115 -11.48 -2.36 -3.94
N GLU A 116 -12.02 -1.72 -2.91
CA GLU A 116 -13.43 -1.28 -2.87
C GLU A 116 -13.73 -0.21 -3.94
N HIS A 117 -12.72 0.59 -4.32
CA HIS A 117 -12.85 1.69 -5.27
C HIS A 117 -12.29 1.35 -6.66
N LEU A 118 -11.42 0.34 -6.73
CA LEU A 118 -10.71 -0.09 -7.93
C LEU A 118 -10.85 -1.61 -8.10
N PRO A 119 -11.99 -2.14 -8.59
CA PRO A 119 -12.20 -3.58 -8.76
C PRO A 119 -11.23 -4.27 -9.75
N ILE A 120 -10.52 -3.47 -10.55
CA ILE A 120 -9.48 -3.91 -11.49
C ILE A 120 -8.05 -3.76 -10.93
N LEU A 121 -7.93 -3.52 -9.62
CA LEU A 121 -6.66 -3.49 -8.91
C LEU A 121 -5.94 -4.83 -9.06
N TYR A 122 -4.67 -4.75 -9.43
CA TYR A 122 -3.86 -5.91 -9.76
C TYR A 122 -2.70 -6.10 -8.78
N GLU A 123 -2.06 -5.00 -8.37
CA GLU A 123 -0.88 -5.06 -7.50
C GLU A 123 -0.72 -3.76 -6.72
N VAL A 124 -0.45 -3.90 -5.43
CA VAL A 124 0.12 -2.87 -4.57
C VAL A 124 1.56 -3.26 -4.30
N LEU A 125 2.49 -2.37 -4.65
CA LEU A 125 3.91 -2.54 -4.37
C LEU A 125 4.40 -1.33 -3.57
N LEU A 126 4.94 -1.60 -2.38
CA LEU A 126 5.36 -0.59 -1.43
C LEU A 126 6.86 -0.71 -1.17
N TYR A 127 7.58 0.36 -1.45
CA TYR A 127 8.96 0.53 -1.01
C TYR A 127 8.94 1.22 0.34
N GLU A 128 9.44 0.55 1.37
CA GLU A 128 9.78 1.19 2.64
C GLU A 128 11.09 1.99 2.49
N THR A 129 12.04 1.40 1.76
CA THR A 129 13.28 2.05 1.32
C THR A 129 13.60 1.59 -0.11
N ASP A 130 14.66 2.12 -0.73
CA ASP A 130 15.11 1.67 -2.06
C ASP A 130 15.50 0.18 -2.10
N LYS A 131 15.71 -0.46 -0.95
CA LYS A 131 16.18 -1.85 -0.82
C LYS A 131 15.14 -2.81 -0.23
N ASN A 132 14.07 -2.29 0.36
CA ASN A 132 13.05 -3.06 1.05
C ASN A 132 11.71 -2.84 0.36
N VAL A 133 11.14 -3.91 -0.19
CA VAL A 133 9.92 -3.84 -1.01
C VAL A 133 8.96 -4.94 -0.59
N ALA A 134 7.70 -4.56 -0.34
CA ALA A 134 6.60 -5.49 -0.15
C ALA A 134 5.65 -5.43 -1.36
N ILE A 135 5.09 -6.58 -1.72
CA ILE A 135 4.11 -6.71 -2.81
C ILE A 135 2.89 -7.44 -2.27
N TYR A 136 1.69 -6.93 -2.58
CA TYR A 136 0.44 -7.62 -2.30
C TYR A 136 -0.50 -7.55 -3.51
N ARG A 137 -1.16 -8.69 -3.81
CA ARG A 137 -2.04 -8.87 -4.97
C ARG A 137 -3.44 -9.39 -4.59
N GLY A 138 -3.83 -9.25 -3.32
CA GLY A 138 -5.12 -9.73 -2.82
C GLY A 138 -5.22 -11.25 -2.65
N GLU A 139 -4.08 -11.94 -2.68
CA GLU A 139 -4.05 -13.39 -2.46
C GLU A 139 -4.43 -13.70 -1.00
N THR A 140 -5.30 -14.67 -0.83
CA THR A 140 -5.67 -15.23 0.47
C THR A 140 -5.46 -16.74 0.40
N ASN A 141 -4.94 -17.34 1.47
CA ASN A 141 -4.88 -18.79 1.58
C ASN A 141 -6.28 -19.28 1.90
N ASN A 142 -7.01 -19.75 0.89
CA ASN A 142 -8.16 -20.65 1.08
C ASN A 142 -7.67 -22.09 1.25
#